data_AF-A0A0S2UX11-F1
#
_entry.id   AF-A0A0S2UX11-F1
#
_cell.length_a   1.000
_cell.length_b   1.000
_cell.length_c   1.000
_cell.angle_alpha   90.00
_cell.angle_beta   90.00
_cell.angle_gamma   90.00
#
_symmetry.space_group_name_H-M   'P 1'
#
loop_
_entity.id
_entity.type
_entity.pdbx_description
1 polymer ?
#
loop_
_entity_poly.entity_id
_entity_poly.type
_entity_poly.pdbx_seq_one_letter_code
_entity_poly.pdbx_strand_id
1 'polypeptide(L)'
;MGMSNADRGAPLWKEKRDTWVSVCDDCHSPRFARENLQAMDEACKDAGLKYTETFKVAENLQLDGMGEPMPKDLHPDWAGEHVWSLKIGAYHDGPGYGGAQGQSGEFRMSNCSDIERVCFESVGYWLTYIFKGMAHGSWNDATYCDGSFGMDRWLVKAKAASEQARRFTALEKKAGINWVPSEFWRKGDWMNELSGAKIVKEFPGKN
;
A
#
# COMPACT_ATOMS: atom_id res chain seq x y z
N MET A 1 -0.47 13.75 -2.60
CA MET A 1 0.14 12.56 -3.23
C MET A 1 1.65 12.56 -3.04
N GLY A 2 2.20 11.41 -2.69
CA GLY A 2 3.62 11.17 -2.36
C GLY A 2 3.90 9.69 -2.07
N MET A 3 3.09 8.77 -2.64
CA MET A 3 3.15 7.34 -2.35
C MET A 3 4.37 6.68 -3.02
N SER A 4 4.64 7.03 -4.28
CA SER A 4 5.84 6.59 -4.99
C SER A 4 7.06 7.37 -4.50
N ASN A 5 8.18 6.66 -4.35
CA ASN A 5 9.40 7.24 -3.83
C ASN A 5 10.30 7.80 -4.93
N ALA A 6 11.01 8.88 -4.62
CA ALA A 6 12.03 9.48 -5.47
C ALA A 6 12.94 10.36 -4.62
N ASP A 7 14.26 10.19 -4.77
CA ASP A 7 15.24 11.12 -4.23
C ASP A 7 15.27 12.39 -5.10
N ARG A 8 14.71 13.48 -4.58
CA ARG A 8 14.61 14.75 -5.32
C ARG A 8 15.88 15.61 -5.15
N GLY A 9 16.81 15.19 -4.30
CA GLY A 9 18.13 15.80 -4.11
C GLY A 9 19.20 15.18 -5.00
N ALA A 10 18.91 14.05 -5.64
CA ALA A 10 19.81 13.39 -6.59
C ALA A 10 20.24 14.31 -7.75
N PRO A 11 21.45 14.11 -8.33
CA PRO A 11 21.97 14.96 -9.41
C PRO A 11 21.02 15.12 -10.61
N LEU A 12 20.24 14.08 -10.92
CA LEU A 12 19.22 14.10 -11.98
C LEU A 12 18.23 15.26 -11.85
N TRP A 13 17.93 15.68 -10.61
CA TRP A 13 16.94 16.71 -10.30
C TRP A 13 17.56 18.01 -9.80
N LYS A 14 18.88 18.17 -9.93
CA LYS A 14 19.62 19.32 -9.36
C LYS A 14 19.00 20.66 -9.75
N GLU A 15 18.72 20.88 -11.04
CA GLU A 15 18.18 22.16 -11.51
C GLU A 15 16.80 22.45 -10.90
N LYS A 16 15.94 21.44 -10.79
CA LYS A 16 14.62 21.58 -10.14
C LYS A 16 14.74 21.83 -8.64
N ARG A 17 15.72 21.21 -7.97
CA ARG A 17 16.03 21.51 -6.55
C ARG A 17 16.54 22.94 -6.40
N ASP A 18 17.39 23.41 -7.32
CA ASP A 18 17.92 24.77 -7.29
C ASP A 18 16.79 25.81 -7.45
N THR A 19 15.77 25.55 -8.26
CA THR A 19 14.56 26.39 -8.34
C THR A 19 13.79 26.46 -7.00
N TRP A 20 13.73 25.37 -6.24
CA TRP A 20 13.13 25.40 -4.90
C TRP A 20 13.99 26.18 -3.91
N VAL A 21 15.31 25.98 -3.96
CA VAL A 21 16.24 26.72 -3.11
C VAL A 21 16.15 28.22 -3.39
N SER A 22 15.97 28.66 -4.65
CA SER A 22 15.80 30.09 -4.96
C SER A 22 14.50 30.68 -4.40
N VAL A 23 13.44 29.90 -4.23
CA VAL A 23 12.23 30.36 -3.53
C VAL A 23 12.50 30.55 -2.04
N CYS A 24 13.24 29.63 -1.43
CA CYS A 24 13.61 29.74 -0.02
C CYS A 24 14.62 30.87 0.25
N ASP A 25 15.37 31.29 -0.77
CA ASP A 25 16.43 32.31 -0.69
C ASP A 25 15.89 33.71 -0.34
N ASP A 26 14.60 33.95 -0.57
CA ASP A 26 13.91 35.17 -0.15
C ASP A 26 14.07 35.44 1.37
N CYS A 27 14.22 34.39 2.19
CA CYS A 27 14.24 34.49 3.65
C CYS A 27 15.34 33.67 4.35
N HIS A 28 16.05 32.78 3.65
CA HIS A 28 17.05 31.88 4.23
C HIS A 28 18.27 31.75 3.34
N SER A 29 19.45 31.50 3.93
CA SER A 29 20.63 31.20 3.10
C SER A 29 20.40 29.96 2.21
N PRO A 30 20.97 29.90 0.98
CA PRO A 30 20.79 28.78 0.07
C PRO A 30 21.22 27.43 0.67
N ARG A 31 22.24 27.47 1.54
CA ARG A 31 22.74 26.28 2.24
C ARG A 31 21.70 25.71 3.19
N PHE A 32 21.12 26.55 4.04
CA PHE A 32 20.08 26.15 4.99
C PHE A 32 18.89 25.49 4.27
N ALA A 33 18.38 26.15 3.22
CA ALA A 33 17.26 25.63 2.45
C ALA A 33 17.58 24.28 1.79
N ARG A 34 18.76 24.16 1.17
CA ARG A 34 19.18 22.93 0.49
C ARG A 34 19.33 21.75 1.46
N GLU A 35 20.00 21.96 2.59
CA GLU A 35 20.22 20.91 3.59
C GLU A 35 18.90 20.51 4.26
N ASN A 36 17.98 21.44 4.51
CA ASN A 36 16.66 21.13 5.03
C ASN A 36 15.81 20.30 4.04
N LEU A 37 15.84 20.66 2.75
CA LEU A 37 15.16 19.88 1.70
C LEU A 37 15.84 18.53 1.45
N GLN A 38 17.15 18.41 1.70
CA GLN A 38 17.83 17.11 1.69
C GLN A 38 17.33 16.21 2.82
N ALA A 39 17.08 16.74 4.01
CA ALA A 39 16.50 15.95 5.11
C ALA A 39 15.11 15.39 4.74
N MET A 40 14.31 16.13 3.96
CA MET A 40 13.06 15.62 3.40
C MET A 40 13.30 14.42 2.46
N ASP A 41 14.33 14.47 1.60
CA ASP A 41 14.67 13.36 0.70
C ASP A 41 15.04 12.09 1.48
N GLU A 42 15.88 12.23 2.52
CA GLU A 42 16.26 11.11 3.40
C GLU A 42 15.04 10.53 4.11
N ALA A 43 14.18 11.37 4.69
CA ALA A 43 12.95 10.92 5.34
C ALA A 43 12.02 10.15 4.39
N CYS A 44 11.93 10.57 3.12
CA CYS A 44 11.14 9.84 2.11
C CYS A 44 11.79 8.50 1.75
N LYS A 45 13.12 8.43 1.62
CA LYS A 45 13.84 7.18 1.38
C LYS A 45 13.62 6.19 2.52
N ASP A 46 13.81 6.63 3.76
CA ASP A 46 13.63 5.79 4.96
C ASP A 46 12.19 5.31 5.11
N ALA A 47 11.21 6.16 4.82
CA ALA A 47 9.80 5.76 4.78
C ALA A 47 9.53 4.69 3.73
N GLY A 48 10.15 4.81 2.55
CA GLY A 48 10.09 3.80 1.50
C GLY A 48 10.62 2.44 1.97
N LEU A 49 11.72 2.41 2.73
CA LEU A 49 12.28 1.18 3.29
C LEU A 49 11.27 0.48 4.21
N LYS A 50 10.63 1.24 5.11
CA LYS A 50 9.58 0.70 5.99
C LYS A 50 8.43 0.09 5.19
N TYR A 51 7.97 0.79 4.15
CA TYR A 51 6.87 0.26 3.33
C TYR A 51 7.28 -0.98 2.54
N THR A 52 8.50 -1.06 2.02
CA THR A 52 9.00 -2.28 1.36
C THR A 52 8.93 -3.48 2.30
N GLU A 53 9.28 -3.30 3.58
CA GLU A 53 9.13 -4.36 4.58
C GLU A 53 7.66 -4.73 4.84
N THR A 54 6.79 -3.73 5.04
CA THR A 54 5.34 -3.94 5.24
C THR A 54 4.70 -4.67 4.05
N PHE A 55 5.01 -4.23 2.81
CA PHE A 55 4.52 -4.84 1.59
C PHE A 55 4.98 -6.29 1.47
N LYS A 56 6.24 -6.59 1.82
CA LYS A 56 6.77 -7.96 1.71
C LYS A 56 6.03 -8.94 2.64
N VAL A 57 5.59 -8.48 3.81
CA VAL A 57 4.75 -9.29 4.70
C VAL A 57 3.43 -9.66 4.02
N ALA A 58 2.76 -8.69 3.39
CA ALA A 58 1.50 -8.91 2.68
C ALA A 58 1.67 -9.77 1.41
N GLU A 59 2.70 -9.47 0.61
CA GLU A 59 3.02 -10.22 -0.61
C GLU A 59 3.31 -11.69 -0.31
N ASN A 60 4.06 -11.97 0.76
CA ASN A 60 4.34 -13.35 1.14
C ASN A 60 3.06 -14.11 1.54
N LEU A 61 2.11 -13.47 2.26
CA LEU A 61 0.82 -14.12 2.55
C LEU A 61 0.03 -14.42 1.27
N GLN A 62 0.02 -13.47 0.33
CA GLN A 62 -0.64 -13.64 -0.97
C GLN A 62 -0.02 -14.83 -1.74
N LEU A 63 1.31 -14.86 -1.86
CA LEU A 63 2.02 -15.91 -2.60
C LEU A 63 1.95 -17.28 -1.91
N ASP A 64 1.93 -17.31 -0.58
CA ASP A 64 1.78 -18.54 0.19
C ASP A 64 0.33 -19.07 0.19
N GLY A 65 -0.63 -18.33 -0.37
CA GLY A 65 -2.05 -18.67 -0.36
C GLY A 65 -2.69 -18.59 1.03
N MET A 66 -2.10 -17.78 1.92
CA MET A 66 -2.52 -17.59 3.32
C MET A 66 -3.17 -16.23 3.54
N GLY A 67 -3.58 -15.53 2.47
CA GLY A 67 -4.45 -14.38 2.56
C GLY A 67 -5.83 -14.83 3.02
N GLU A 68 -6.30 -14.30 4.15
CA GLU A 68 -7.61 -14.63 4.71
C GLU A 68 -8.52 -13.38 4.60
N PRO A 69 -9.34 -13.25 3.54
CA PRO A 69 -9.50 -14.13 2.38
C PRO A 69 -8.49 -13.85 1.24
N MET A 70 -8.40 -14.77 0.27
CA MET A 70 -7.67 -14.55 -0.98
C MET A 70 -8.50 -13.70 -1.97
N PRO A 71 -7.90 -13.02 -2.97
CA PRO A 71 -8.63 -12.15 -3.90
C PRO A 71 -9.82 -12.81 -4.63
N LYS A 72 -9.68 -14.08 -5.00
CA LYS A 72 -10.75 -14.90 -5.62
C LYS A 72 -11.97 -15.10 -4.72
N ASP A 73 -11.81 -14.90 -3.42
CA ASP A 73 -12.82 -15.12 -2.40
C ASP A 73 -13.44 -13.81 -1.89
N LEU A 74 -12.94 -12.66 -2.36
CA LEU A 74 -13.53 -11.34 -2.18
C LEU A 74 -14.63 -11.09 -3.22
N HIS A 75 -15.43 -10.05 -3.00
CA HIS A 75 -16.30 -9.49 -4.02
C HIS A 75 -15.43 -8.98 -5.19
N PRO A 76 -15.88 -9.12 -6.46
CA PRO A 76 -15.11 -8.62 -7.60
C PRO A 76 -14.80 -7.12 -7.45
N ASP A 77 -13.63 -6.72 -7.95
CA ASP A 77 -13.19 -5.33 -7.98
C ASP A 77 -14.04 -4.48 -8.95
N TRP A 78 -13.76 -3.18 -9.05
CA TRP A 78 -14.54 -2.28 -9.91
C TRP A 78 -14.60 -2.73 -11.39
N ALA A 79 -13.62 -3.51 -11.87
CA ALA A 79 -13.53 -4.04 -13.22
C ALA A 79 -14.24 -5.38 -13.38
N GLY A 80 -14.81 -5.94 -12.31
CA GLY A 80 -15.43 -7.26 -12.34
C GLY A 80 -14.41 -8.39 -12.24
N GLU A 81 -13.19 -8.11 -11.78
CA GLU A 81 -12.09 -9.06 -11.69
C GLU A 81 -11.76 -9.42 -10.23
N HIS A 82 -10.88 -10.40 -10.05
CA HIS A 82 -10.37 -10.83 -8.74
C HIS A 82 -8.85 -10.67 -8.67
N VAL A 83 -8.36 -9.49 -9.02
CA VAL A 83 -6.93 -9.14 -8.94
C VAL A 83 -6.59 -8.68 -7.52
N TRP A 84 -5.42 -9.08 -7.02
CA TRP A 84 -4.93 -8.63 -5.72
C TRP A 84 -4.83 -7.11 -5.66
N SER A 85 -5.35 -6.49 -4.59
CA SER A 85 -5.46 -5.02 -4.52
C SER A 85 -4.11 -4.32 -4.64
N LEU A 86 -3.08 -4.93 -4.07
CA LEU A 86 -1.73 -4.36 -4.01
C LEU A 86 -0.87 -4.69 -5.24
N LYS A 87 -1.41 -5.39 -6.25
CA LYS A 87 -0.66 -5.71 -7.47
C LYS A 87 -0.36 -4.43 -8.25
N ILE A 88 0.92 -4.10 -8.40
CA ILE A 88 1.42 -3.09 -9.34
C ILE A 88 1.93 -3.82 -10.60
N GLY A 89 1.20 -3.74 -11.71
CA GLY A 89 1.50 -4.52 -12.91
C GLY A 89 2.87 -4.27 -13.54
N ALA A 90 3.50 -3.12 -13.24
CA ALA A 90 4.87 -2.83 -13.65
C ALA A 90 5.95 -3.63 -12.88
N TYR A 91 5.61 -4.19 -11.71
CA TYR A 91 6.55 -4.88 -10.82
C TYR A 91 6.15 -6.31 -10.47
N HIS A 92 4.86 -6.64 -10.56
CA HIS A 92 4.33 -7.94 -10.15
C HIS A 92 3.61 -8.61 -11.32
N ASP A 93 4.02 -9.84 -11.61
CA ASP A 93 3.40 -10.71 -12.60
C ASP A 93 3.35 -12.15 -12.08
N GLY A 94 2.34 -12.90 -12.53
CA GLY A 94 2.16 -14.31 -12.18
C GLY A 94 0.79 -14.64 -11.56
N PRO A 95 0.45 -15.94 -11.53
CA PRO A 95 -0.88 -16.41 -11.15
C PRO A 95 -1.25 -16.12 -9.70
N GLY A 96 -0.26 -15.95 -8.82
CA GLY A 96 -0.46 -15.57 -7.43
C GLY A 96 -1.09 -14.19 -7.25
N TYR A 97 -1.05 -13.31 -8.25
CA TYR A 97 -1.59 -11.95 -8.15
C TYR A 97 -2.92 -11.74 -8.89
N GLY A 98 -3.23 -12.59 -9.88
CA GLY A 98 -4.37 -12.40 -10.80
C GLY A 98 -4.11 -11.34 -11.88
N GLY A 99 -5.06 -11.19 -12.81
CA GLY A 99 -5.01 -10.22 -13.91
C GLY A 99 -3.97 -10.52 -15.00
N ALA A 100 -4.02 -9.81 -16.11
CA ALA A 100 -3.06 -9.93 -17.21
C ALA A 100 -1.66 -9.39 -16.86
N GLN A 101 -0.66 -9.75 -17.68
CA GLN A 101 0.69 -9.21 -17.56
C GLN A 101 0.65 -7.69 -17.75
N GLY A 102 1.28 -6.95 -16.84
CA GLY A 102 1.28 -5.48 -16.86
C GLY A 102 0.02 -4.82 -16.26
N GLN A 103 -1.03 -5.59 -15.98
CA GLN A 103 -2.24 -5.09 -15.33
C GLN A 103 -2.05 -4.97 -13.82
N SER A 104 -2.33 -3.79 -13.26
CA SER A 104 -2.42 -3.59 -11.81
C SER A 104 -3.78 -4.00 -11.27
N GLY A 105 -3.84 -4.33 -9.98
CA GLY A 105 -5.12 -4.45 -9.28
C GLY A 105 -5.71 -3.08 -8.95
N GLU A 106 -6.97 -3.07 -8.52
CA GLU A 106 -7.58 -1.89 -7.92
C GLU A 106 -6.95 -1.64 -6.53
N PHE A 107 -6.07 -0.64 -6.45
CA PHE A 107 -5.42 -0.22 -5.21
C PHE A 107 -6.40 0.49 -4.27
N ARG A 108 -6.79 -0.14 -3.15
CA ARG A 108 -7.92 0.28 -2.32
C ARG A 108 -7.74 -0.04 -0.84
N MET A 109 -8.56 0.60 -0.01
CA MET A 109 -8.72 0.33 1.43
C MET A 109 -10.02 -0.40 1.78
N SER A 110 -10.89 -0.62 0.78
CA SER A 110 -12.21 -1.24 0.90
C SER A 110 -12.24 -2.58 0.16
N ASN A 111 -13.22 -3.45 0.48
CA ASN A 111 -13.37 -4.78 -0.15
C ASN A 111 -12.00 -5.51 -0.34
N CYS A 112 -11.29 -5.67 0.77
CA CYS A 112 -9.97 -6.29 0.82
C CYS A 112 -9.74 -6.87 2.21
N SER A 113 -8.69 -7.70 2.34
CA SER A 113 -8.24 -8.18 3.64
C SER A 113 -7.66 -7.03 4.48
N ASP A 114 -7.61 -7.24 5.80
CA ASP A 114 -7.06 -6.23 6.71
C ASP A 114 -5.57 -5.95 6.44
N ILE A 115 -4.82 -6.94 5.97
CA ILE A 115 -3.40 -6.76 5.60
C ILE A 115 -3.25 -5.87 4.35
N GLU A 116 -4.12 -6.04 3.35
CA GLU A 116 -4.16 -5.16 2.18
C GLU A 116 -4.48 -3.71 2.57
N ARG A 117 -5.50 -3.53 3.43
CA ARG A 117 -5.86 -2.21 3.97
C ARG A 117 -4.72 -1.59 4.78
N VAL A 118 -4.04 -2.36 5.63
CA VAL A 118 -2.90 -1.87 6.42
C VAL A 118 -1.76 -1.39 5.51
N CYS A 119 -1.45 -2.12 4.44
CA CYS A 119 -0.49 -1.67 3.44
C CYS A 119 -0.96 -0.38 2.76
N PHE A 120 -2.21 -0.33 2.31
CA PHE A 120 -2.79 0.86 1.70
C PHE A 120 -2.63 2.08 2.62
N GLU A 121 -3.04 1.98 3.89
CA GLU A 121 -2.99 3.09 4.85
C GLU A 121 -1.53 3.52 5.11
N SER A 122 -0.61 2.56 5.20
CA SER A 122 0.80 2.84 5.46
C SER A 122 1.45 3.69 4.37
N VAL A 123 1.19 3.41 3.10
CA VAL A 123 1.77 4.18 1.99
C VAL A 123 0.89 5.36 1.57
N GLY A 124 -0.43 5.17 1.60
CA GLY A 124 -1.43 6.11 1.11
C GLY A 124 -1.70 7.26 2.07
N TYR A 125 -1.54 7.04 3.38
CA TYR A 125 -1.74 8.05 4.42
C TYR A 125 -0.40 8.41 5.08
N TRP A 126 0.18 7.50 5.86
CA TRP A 126 1.31 7.80 6.77
C TRP A 126 2.58 8.23 6.04
N LEU A 127 2.99 7.51 4.99
CA LEU A 127 4.15 7.92 4.19
C LEU A 127 3.94 9.31 3.58
N THR A 128 2.71 9.65 3.19
CA THR A 128 2.43 10.99 2.64
C THR A 128 2.55 12.08 3.69
N TYR A 129 2.30 11.79 4.98
CA TYR A 129 2.51 12.73 6.07
C TYR A 129 4.00 12.97 6.32
N ILE A 130 4.86 11.98 6.10
CA ILE A 130 6.31 12.15 6.14
C ILE A 130 6.77 13.11 5.04
N PHE A 131 6.40 12.83 3.78
CA PHE A 131 6.77 13.69 2.68
C PHE A 131 6.24 15.11 2.87
N LYS A 132 4.95 15.26 3.19
CA LYS A 132 4.33 16.59 3.33
C LYS A 132 4.76 17.30 4.59
N GLY A 133 4.93 16.61 5.71
CA GLY A 133 5.40 17.19 6.97
C GLY A 133 6.80 17.78 6.81
N MET A 134 7.74 17.00 6.26
CA MET A 134 9.10 17.47 6.00
C MET A 134 9.15 18.61 4.98
N ALA A 135 8.30 18.57 3.94
CA ALA A 135 8.24 19.62 2.92
C ALA A 135 7.70 20.96 3.45
N HIS A 136 6.87 20.94 4.50
CA HIS A 136 6.22 22.15 5.05
C HIS A 136 6.67 22.46 6.48
N GLY A 137 7.77 21.85 6.96
CA GLY A 137 8.33 22.11 8.29
C GLY A 137 7.48 21.60 9.46
N SER A 138 6.49 20.75 9.22
CA SER A 138 5.73 20.07 10.28
C SER A 138 6.45 18.80 10.70
N TRP A 139 7.39 18.95 11.63
CA TRP A 139 8.22 17.85 12.11
C TRP A 139 7.41 16.73 12.77
N ASN A 140 6.29 17.09 13.42
CA ASN A 140 5.46 16.13 14.12
C ASN A 140 4.59 15.32 13.15
N ASP A 141 4.07 15.92 12.07
CA ASP A 141 3.39 15.17 11.00
C ASP A 141 4.34 14.18 10.33
N ALA A 142 5.63 14.52 10.24
CA ALA A 142 6.63 13.59 9.72
C ALA A 142 7.02 12.47 10.70
N THR A 143 6.65 12.58 11.98
CA THR A 143 7.09 11.68 13.04
C THR A 143 5.91 11.12 13.86
N TYR A 144 5.55 11.78 14.97
CA TYR A 144 4.61 11.26 15.96
C TYR A 144 3.14 11.35 15.55
N CYS A 145 2.73 12.40 14.82
CA CYS A 145 1.38 12.57 14.28
C CYS A 145 1.21 11.70 13.03
N ASP A 146 1.31 10.39 13.24
CA ASP A 146 1.07 9.34 12.27
C ASP A 146 1.96 9.33 11.02
N GLY A 147 3.07 10.07 11.03
CA GLY A 147 4.13 9.96 10.02
C GLY A 147 4.98 8.70 10.21
N SER A 148 6.28 8.89 10.47
CA SER A 148 7.24 7.78 10.61
C SER A 148 6.81 6.74 11.65
N PHE A 149 6.31 7.16 12.81
CA PHE A 149 5.84 6.25 13.85
C PHE A 149 4.43 5.72 13.58
N GLY A 150 3.67 6.37 12.69
CA GLY A 150 2.48 5.78 12.08
C GLY A 150 2.83 4.55 11.26
N MET A 151 3.80 4.67 10.35
CA MET A 151 4.26 3.50 9.59
C MET A 151 4.77 2.37 10.48
N ASP A 152 5.47 2.67 11.57
CA ASP A 152 5.96 1.64 12.50
C ASP A 152 4.82 0.84 13.16
N ARG A 153 3.76 1.53 13.62
CA ARG A 153 2.59 0.85 14.20
C ARG A 153 1.89 -0.03 13.17
N TRP A 154 1.82 0.39 11.91
CA TRP A 154 1.21 -0.39 10.84
C TRP A 154 2.07 -1.57 10.40
N LEU A 155 3.40 -1.44 10.43
CA LEU A 155 4.32 -2.57 10.24
C LEU A 155 4.15 -3.63 11.34
N VAL A 156 4.02 -3.23 12.61
CA VAL A 156 3.72 -4.16 13.70
C VAL A 156 2.38 -4.86 13.47
N LYS A 157 1.35 -4.11 13.06
CA LYS A 157 0.02 -4.67 12.75
C LYS A 157 0.09 -5.68 11.60
N ALA A 158 0.85 -5.38 10.54
CA ALA A 158 1.05 -6.28 9.40
C ALA A 158 1.73 -7.59 9.83
N LYS A 159 2.81 -7.50 10.63
CA LYS A 159 3.53 -8.67 11.16
C LYS A 159 2.63 -9.52 12.06
N ALA A 160 1.86 -8.89 12.94
CA ALA A 160 0.93 -9.60 13.83
C ALA A 160 -0.18 -10.34 13.05
N ALA A 161 -0.76 -9.69 12.05
CA ALA A 161 -1.77 -10.31 11.18
C ALA A 161 -1.18 -11.49 10.39
N SER A 162 0.05 -11.35 9.88
CA SER A 162 0.74 -12.46 9.19
C SER A 162 1.00 -13.64 10.11
N GLU A 163 1.48 -13.40 11.33
CA GLU A 163 1.70 -14.46 12.31
C GLU A 163 0.38 -15.17 12.66
N GLN A 164 -0.70 -14.41 12.82
CA GLN A 164 -2.02 -14.97 13.10
C GLN A 164 -2.52 -15.88 11.96
N ALA A 165 -2.49 -15.40 10.71
CA ALA A 165 -2.91 -16.18 9.54
C ALA A 165 -2.09 -17.47 9.39
N ARG A 166 -0.75 -17.37 9.52
CA ARG A 166 0.14 -18.53 9.46
C ARG A 166 -0.17 -19.56 10.56
N ARG A 167 -0.44 -19.10 11.79
CA ARG A 167 -0.79 -19.97 12.90
C ARG A 167 -2.14 -20.66 12.68
N PHE A 168 -3.16 -19.95 12.21
CA PHE A 168 -4.45 -20.55 11.91
C PHE A 168 -4.35 -21.57 10.78
N THR A 169 -3.75 -21.19 9.66
CA THR A 169 -3.50 -22.10 8.53
C THR A 169 -2.77 -23.38 8.99
N ALA A 170 -1.76 -23.26 9.87
CA ALA A 170 -1.05 -24.42 10.40
C ALA A 170 -1.91 -25.31 11.30
N LEU A 171 -2.76 -24.71 12.15
CA LEU A 171 -3.68 -25.42 13.03
C LEU A 171 -4.78 -26.13 12.25
N GLU A 172 -5.37 -25.45 11.26
CA GLU A 172 -6.41 -26.00 10.39
C GLU A 172 -5.89 -27.17 9.57
N LYS A 173 -4.70 -27.03 8.96
CA LYS A 173 -4.02 -28.11 8.26
C LYS A 173 -3.78 -29.31 9.17
N LYS A 174 -3.35 -29.08 10.42
CA LYS A 174 -3.13 -30.15 11.41
C LYS A 174 -4.43 -30.83 11.84
N ALA A 175 -5.51 -30.07 11.94
CA ALA A 175 -6.83 -30.57 12.31
C ALA A 175 -7.60 -31.19 11.13
N GLY A 176 -7.08 -31.12 9.90
CA GLY A 176 -7.78 -31.55 8.69
C GLY A 176 -8.98 -30.64 8.34
N ILE A 177 -8.97 -29.40 8.81
CA ILE A 177 -10.00 -28.40 8.53
C ILE A 177 -9.61 -27.67 7.24
N ASN A 178 -10.54 -27.59 6.29
CA ASN A 178 -10.43 -26.71 5.14
C ASN A 178 -11.27 -25.46 5.43
N TRP A 179 -10.62 -24.37 5.82
CA TRP A 179 -11.32 -23.12 6.08
C TRP A 179 -12.02 -22.62 4.83
N VAL A 180 -13.22 -22.09 5.01
CA VAL A 180 -14.05 -21.51 3.95
C VAL A 180 -14.26 -20.04 4.28
N PRO A 181 -13.85 -19.12 3.38
CA PRO A 181 -14.15 -17.70 3.53
C PRO A 181 -15.64 -17.48 3.76
N SER A 182 -15.96 -16.68 4.78
CA SER A 182 -17.34 -16.31 5.09
C SER A 182 -18.00 -15.56 3.93
N GLU A 183 -19.32 -15.68 3.79
CA GLU A 183 -20.07 -15.10 2.68
C GLU A 183 -20.01 -13.57 2.64
N PHE A 184 -19.81 -12.91 3.79
CA PHE A 184 -19.69 -11.46 3.88
C PHE A 184 -18.47 -10.90 3.13
N TRP A 185 -17.51 -11.73 2.72
CA TRP A 185 -16.42 -11.30 1.84
C TRP A 185 -16.86 -11.15 0.38
N ARG A 186 -17.92 -11.85 -0.03
CA ARG A 186 -18.40 -11.92 -1.41
C ARG A 186 -19.69 -11.15 -1.65
N LYS A 187 -20.51 -10.94 -0.63
CA LYS A 187 -21.85 -10.35 -0.75
C LYS A 187 -22.19 -9.49 0.45
N GLY A 188 -23.02 -8.50 0.21
CA GLY A 188 -23.59 -7.62 1.23
C GLY A 188 -24.32 -6.47 0.58
N ASP A 189 -25.19 -5.79 1.33
CA ASP A 189 -26.06 -4.75 0.78
C ASP A 189 -25.29 -3.66 0.04
N TRP A 190 -24.18 -3.18 0.62
CA TRP A 190 -23.30 -2.21 -0.05
C TRP A 190 -22.55 -2.80 -1.25
N MET A 191 -22.06 -4.03 -1.14
CA MET A 191 -21.28 -4.66 -2.20
C MET A 191 -22.11 -4.95 -3.45
N ASN A 192 -23.39 -5.29 -3.27
CA ASN A 192 -24.31 -5.59 -4.37
C ASN A 192 -24.56 -4.38 -5.28
N GLU A 193 -24.31 -3.16 -4.80
CA GLU A 193 -24.46 -1.91 -5.55
C GLU A 193 -23.18 -1.54 -6.34
N LEU A 194 -22.10 -2.31 -6.22
CA LEU A 194 -20.82 -2.01 -6.87
C LEU A 194 -20.77 -2.48 -8.32
N SER A 195 -19.98 -1.77 -9.13
CA SER A 195 -19.77 -2.07 -10.55
C SER A 195 -19.32 -3.51 -10.80
N GLY A 196 -18.46 -4.06 -9.95
CA GLY A 196 -17.96 -5.43 -10.09
C GLY A 196 -19.08 -6.47 -10.14
N ALA A 197 -20.08 -6.37 -9.25
CA ALA A 197 -21.24 -7.27 -9.24
C ALA A 197 -22.03 -7.18 -10.53
N LYS A 198 -22.26 -5.94 -10.99
CA LYS A 198 -23.00 -5.66 -12.22
C LYS A 198 -22.29 -6.25 -13.44
N ILE A 199 -20.97 -6.04 -13.56
CA ILE A 199 -20.17 -6.55 -14.68
C ILE A 199 -20.21 -8.08 -14.73
N VAL A 200 -19.94 -8.74 -13.60
CA VAL A 200 -19.94 -10.21 -13.53
C VAL A 200 -21.31 -10.79 -13.88
N LYS A 201 -22.40 -10.14 -13.45
CA LYS A 201 -23.78 -10.61 -13.68
C LYS A 201 -24.29 -10.32 -15.10
N GLU A 202 -24.10 -9.11 -15.60
CA GLU A 202 -24.73 -8.63 -16.84
C GLU A 202 -23.84 -8.80 -18.07
N PHE A 203 -22.51 -8.90 -17.89
CA PHE A 203 -21.53 -8.94 -18.96
C PHE A 203 -20.49 -10.07 -18.77
N PRO A 204 -20.94 -11.34 -18.62
CA PRO A 204 -20.03 -12.44 -18.34
C PRO A 204 -18.99 -12.62 -19.46
N GLY A 205 -17.72 -12.83 -19.08
CA GLY A 205 -16.62 -13.15 -19.99
C GLY A 205 -16.01 -11.96 -20.76
N LYS A 206 -16.32 -10.71 -20.37
CA LYS A 206 -15.75 -9.50 -20.98
C LYS A 206 -14.55 -8.92 -20.21
N ASN A 207 -14.08 -9.63 -19.19
CA ASN A 207 -13.02 -9.23 -18.26
C ASN A 207 -11.84 -10.17 -18.47
#